data_AF-A0A0U3AKM1-F1
#
_entry.id   AF-A0A0U3AKM1-F1
#
_cell.length_a   1.000
_cell.length_b   1.000
_cell.length_c   1.000
_cell.angle_alpha   90.00
_cell.angle_beta   90.00
_cell.angle_gamma   90.00
#
_symmetry.space_group_name_H-M   'P 1'
#
loop_
_entity.id
_entity.type
_entity.pdbx_description
1 polymer ?
#
loop_
_entity_poly.entity_id
_entity_poly.type
_entity_poly.pdbx_seq_one_letter_code
_entity_poly.pdbx_strand_id
1 'polypeptide(L)' 'MNTQKRAFTEIEASAYISMSRSFLRQARMEGNRDSRTPAPRFIKVGRAIRYLKEDLDAWLDSFYRQSHLMDPGEVA' A
#
# COMPACT_ATOMS: atom_id res chain seq x y z
N MET A 1 -24.41 9.71 10.01
CA MET A 1 -23.04 10.22 9.77
C MET A 1 -22.15 9.04 9.45
N ASN A 2 -21.64 8.94 8.22
CA ASN A 2 -20.78 7.82 7.83
C ASN A 2 -19.34 8.19 8.17
N THR A 3 -18.89 7.83 9.38
CA THR A 3 -17.54 8.15 9.85
C THR A 3 -16.54 7.24 9.15
N GLN A 4 -16.05 7.66 7.99
CA GLN A 4 -15.07 6.91 7.21
C GLN A 4 -13.77 6.80 8.02
N LYS A 5 -13.33 5.57 8.25
CA LYS A 5 -12.12 5.28 9.02
C LYS A 5 -10.90 5.79 8.26
N ARG A 6 -10.16 6.72 8.86
CA ARG A 6 -8.96 7.33 8.25
C ARG A 6 -7.65 6.63 8.62
N ALA A 7 -7.56 6.05 9.82
CA ALA A 7 -6.32 5.45 10.32
C ALA A 7 -6.42 3.91 10.41
N PHE A 8 -5.55 3.23 9.68
CA PHE A 8 -5.46 1.78 9.55
C PHE A 8 -4.35 1.23 10.42
N THR A 9 -4.57 0.08 11.05
CA THR A 9 -3.51 -0.71 11.68
C THR A 9 -2.63 -1.40 10.63
N GLU A 10 -1.51 -2.00 11.03
CA GLU A 10 -0.69 -2.82 10.12
C GLU A 10 -1.47 -3.96 9.46
N ILE A 11 -2.37 -4.61 10.22
CA ILE A 11 -3.20 -5.71 9.70
C ILE A 11 -4.16 -5.18 8.64
N GLU A 12 -4.84 -4.07 8.94
CA GLU A 12 -5.84 -3.51 8.03
C GLU A 12 -5.19 -2.89 6.80
N ALA A 13 -4.04 -2.24 6.96
CA ALA A 13 -3.26 -1.72 5.84
C ALA A 13 -2.83 -2.86 4.91
N SER A 14 -2.32 -3.97 5.47
CA SER A 14 -1.92 -5.15 4.68
C SER A 14 -3.07 -5.72 3.85
N ALA A 15 -4.27 -5.79 4.44
CA ALA A 15 -5.47 -6.19 3.73
C ALA A 15 -5.87 -5.16 2.66
N TYR A 16 -5.81 -3.86 2.99
CA TYR A 16 -6.23 -2.78 2.09
C TYR A 16 -5.40 -2.71 0.81
N ILE A 17 -4.07 -2.76 0.92
CA ILE A 17 -3.17 -2.70 -0.25
C ILE A 17 -2.84 -4.07 -0.83
N SER A 18 -3.45 -5.15 -0.30
CA SER A 18 -3.20 -6.53 -0.71
C SER A 18 -1.71 -6.95 -0.66
N MET A 19 -0.99 -6.50 0.37
CA MET A 19 0.39 -6.88 0.65
C MET A 19 0.49 -7.65 1.96
N SER A 20 1.58 -8.40 2.17
CA SER A 20 1.77 -9.13 3.42
C SER A 20 2.15 -8.21 4.59
N ARG A 21 1.83 -8.62 5.82
CA ARG A 21 2.27 -7.90 7.04
C ARG A 21 3.79 -7.91 7.18
N SER A 22 4.44 -8.99 6.76
CA SER A 22 5.90 -9.12 6.74
C SER A 22 6.52 -8.11 5.78
N PHE A 23 5.93 -7.89 4.60
CA PHE A 23 6.37 -6.84 3.68
C PHE A 23 6.39 -5.47 4.35
N LEU A 24 5.29 -5.06 5.00
CA LEU A 24 5.22 -3.78 5.72
C LEU A 24 6.26 -3.69 6.85
N ARG A 25 6.53 -4.79 7.57
CA ARG A 25 7.55 -4.82 8.63
C ARG A 25 8.96 -4.70 8.07
N GLN A 26 9.29 -5.47 7.05
CA GLN A 26 10.61 -5.48 6.42
C GLN A 26 10.92 -4.12 5.82
N ALA A 27 9.97 -3.54 5.08
CA ALA A 27 10.17 -2.24 4.45
C ALA A 27 10.40 -1.10 5.46
N ARG A 28 9.77 -1.14 6.65
CA ARG A 28 10.08 -0.18 7.72
C ARG A 28 11.49 -0.31 8.28
N MET A 29 12.03 -1.53 8.34
CA MET A 29 13.35 -1.79 8.90
C MET A 29 14.47 -1.53 7.89
N GLU A 30 14.22 -1.83 6.62
CA GLU A 30 15.24 -1.84 5.58
C GLU A 30 15.36 -0.51 4.83
N GLY A 31 14.34 0.35 4.96
CA GLY A 31 14.26 1.63 4.26
C GLY A 31 13.92 1.48 2.79
N ASN A 32 13.78 2.62 2.10
CA ASN A 32 13.47 2.64 0.68
C ASN A 32 14.75 2.44 -0.14
N ARG A 33 15.10 1.19 -0.46
CA ARG A 33 16.18 0.89 -1.42
C ARG A 33 15.65 1.02 -2.84
N ASP A 34 16.43 1.62 -3.74
CA ASP A 34 16.05 1.87 -5.15
C ASP A 34 15.60 0.63 -5.94
N SER A 35 15.97 -0.58 -5.49
CA SER A 35 15.68 -1.85 -6.18
C SER A 35 14.49 -2.64 -5.62
N ARG A 36 13.67 -2.06 -4.73
CA ARG A 36 12.51 -2.75 -4.15
C ARG A 36 11.23 -1.92 -4.25
N THR A 37 10.10 -2.62 -4.25
CA THR A 37 8.78 -1.99 -4.13
C THR A 37 8.78 -1.09 -2.89
N PRO A 38 8.58 0.23 -3.05
CA PRO A 38 8.56 1.13 -1.92
C PRO A 38 7.42 0.77 -0.99
N ALA A 39 7.54 1.04 0.31
CA ALA A 39 6.41 0.89 1.23
C ALA A 39 5.57 2.16 1.33
N PRO A 40 4.27 2.03 1.66
CA PRO A 40 3.45 3.19 1.96
C PRO A 40 3.97 3.94 3.19
N ARG A 41 3.69 5.24 3.25
CA ARG A 41 4.02 6.08 4.41
C ARG A 41 3.23 5.62 5.63
N PHE A 42 3.83 5.80 6.81
CA PHE A 42 3.21 5.47 8.09
C PHE A 42 3.47 6.57 9.12
N ILE A 43 2.56 6.67 10.09
CA ILE A 43 2.72 7.51 11.27
C ILE A 43 3.03 6.64 12.49
N LYS A 44 3.94 7.11 13.33
CA LYS A 44 4.25 6.47 14.62
C LYS A 44 3.61 7.29 15.74
N VAL A 45 2.63 6.70 16.41
CA VAL A 45 1.92 7.30 17.55
C VAL A 45 2.29 6.51 18.80
N GLY A 46 3.29 7.01 19.53
CA GLY A 46 3.90 6.29 20.65
C GLY A 46 4.49 4.94 20.20
N ARG A 47 3.91 3.84 20.70
CA ARG A 47 4.29 2.47 20.31
C ARG A 47 3.52 1.94 19.10
N ALA A 48 2.44 2.61 18.69
CA ALA A 48 1.60 2.15 17.60
C ALA A 48 2.08 2.70 16.24
N ILE A 49 2.02 1.84 15.23
CA ILE A 49 2.17 2.23 13.82
C ILE A 49 0.77 2.31 13.19
N ARG A 50 0.48 3.41 12.49
CA ARG A 50 -0.76 3.61 11.76
C ARG A 50 -0.47 4.04 10.32
N TYR A 51 -1.36 3.67 9.43
CA TYR A 51 -1.35 4.09 8.03
C TYR A 51 -2.57 4.95 7.79
N LEU A 52 -2.39 6.15 7.24
CA LEU A 52 -3.53 6.96 6.83
C LEU A 52 -4.05 6.45 5.51
N LYS A 53 -5.38 6.47 5.33
CA LYS A 53 -6.02 6.05 4.08
C LYS A 53 -5.42 6.80 2.89
N GLU A 54 -5.25 8.11 3.01
CA GLU A 54 -4.68 8.96 1.95
C GLU A 54 -3.25 8.55 1.56
N ASP A 55 -2.43 8.12 2.52
CA ASP A 55 -1.07 7.66 2.26
C ASP A 55 -1.06 6.29 1.55
N LEU A 56 -2.00 5.41 1.91
CA LEU A 56 -2.18 4.12 1.24
C LEU A 56 -2.69 4.31 -0.20
N ASP A 57 -3.64 5.22 -0.40
CA ASP A 57 -4.18 5.56 -1.72
C ASP A 57 -3.10 6.18 -2.60
N ALA A 58 -2.38 7.19 -2.09
CA ALA A 58 -1.28 7.83 -2.81
C ALA A 58 -0.16 6.84 -3.16
N TRP A 59 0.09 5.86 -2.29
CA TRP A 59 1.04 4.79 -2.58
C TRP A 59 0.54 3.88 -3.72
N LEU A 60 -0.72 3.47 -3.71
CA LEU A 60 -1.31 2.69 -4.81
C LEU A 60 -1.29 3.45 -6.14
N ASP A 61 -1.63 4.75 -6.12
CA ASP A 61 -1.61 5.61 -7.31
C ASP A 61 -0.20 5.91 -7.82
N SER A 62 0.85 5.72 -6.99
CA SER A 62 2.24 5.90 -7.42
C SER A 62 2.72 4.80 -8.38
N PHE A 63 2.04 3.66 -8.44
CA PHE A 63 2.36 2.60 -9.40
C PHE A 63 1.67 2.89 -10.74
N TYR A 64 2.42 2.72 -11.83
CA TYR A 64 1.85 2.82 -13.18
C TYR A 64 0.70 1.83 -13.34
N ARG A 65 -0.49 2.35 -13.66
CA ARG A 65 -1.61 1.51 -14.08
C ARG A 65 -1.22 0.85 -15.40
N GLN A 66 -0.91 -0.45 -15.35
CA GLN A 66 -0.62 -1.23 -16.55
C GLN A 66 -1.90 -1.28 -17.40
N SER A 67 -1.98 -0.36 -18.36
CA SER A 67 -3.13 -0.20 -19.25
C SER A 67 -3.07 -1.16 -20.44
N HIS A 68 -1.99 -1.95 -20.55
CA HIS A 68 -1.65 -2.78 -21.70
C HIS A 68 -2.16 -4.23 -21.58
N LEU A 69 -2.76 -4.64 -20.46
CA LEU A 69 -3.22 -6.03 -20.29
C LEU A 69 -4.60 -6.34 -20.93
N MET A 70 -5.17 -5.41 -21.68
CA MET A 70 -6.34 -5.66 -22.53
C MET A 70 -5.92 -5.59 -24.00
N ASP A 71 -5.35 -6.68 -24.51
CA ASP A 71 -5.34 -6.95 -25.95
C ASP A 71 -6.49 -7.92 -26.25
N PRO A 72 -7.62 -7.47 -26.79
CA PRO A 72 -8.65 -8.35 -27.32
C PRO A 72 -8.26 -8.77 -28.75
N GLY A 73 -7.28 -9.65 -28.88
CA GLY A 73 -7.00 -10.45 -30.07
C GLY A 73 -6.64 -11.85 -29.59
N GLU A 74 -7.45 -12.89 -29.83
CA GLU A 74 -7.63 -13.47 -31.15
C GLU A 74 -8.90 -14.33 -31.14
N VAL A 75 -9.91 -13.90 -31.88
CA VAL A 75 -10.95 -14.80 -32.40
C VAL A 75 -10.37 -15.43 -33.67
N ALA A 76 -10.18 -16.74 -33.65
CA ALA A 76 -9.95 -17.57 -34.82
C ALA A 76 -11.12 -18.55 -34.95
#